data_AF-A0A944V3E2-F1
#
_entry.id   AF-A0A944V3E2-F1
#
_cell.length_a   1.000
_cell.length_b   1.000
_cell.length_c   1.000
_cell.angle_alpha   90.00
_cell.angle_beta   90.00
_cell.angle_gamma   90.00
#
_symmetry.space_group_name_H-M   'P 1'
#
loop_
_entity.id
_entity.type
_entity.pdbx_description
1 polymer ?
#
loop_
_entity_poly.entity_id
_entity_poly.type
_entity_poly.pdbx_seq_one_letter_code
_entity_poly.pdbx_strand_id
1 'polypeptide(L)'
;MKKYYYTIGEVGNLLDLKAHVLRYWETEFPQVHPKKKFGRNRRYSPEDIEILKKIKYMLHTQGFTIDGAKKKLKEDQQHKEQISLDFSVNKKEVKNKIMNELKEVKELLTK
;
A
#
# COMPACT_ATOMS: atom_id res chain seq x y z
N MET A 1 -12.32 -15.89 -11.47
CA MET A 1 -12.67 -15.50 -10.09
C MET A 1 -11.41 -15.01 -9.37
N LYS A 2 -11.32 -13.74 -8.98
CA LYS A 2 -10.15 -13.20 -8.24
C LYS A 2 -10.24 -13.64 -6.77
N LYS A 3 -9.22 -14.32 -6.26
CA LYS A 3 -9.20 -14.75 -4.86
C LYS A 3 -8.92 -13.54 -3.97
N TYR A 4 -9.79 -13.31 -2.99
CA TYR A 4 -9.67 -12.17 -2.06
C TYR A 4 -8.66 -12.39 -0.93
N TYR A 5 -8.36 -13.65 -0.61
CA TYR A 5 -7.46 -13.99 0.49
C TYR A 5 -6.70 -15.28 0.22
N TYR A 6 -5.45 -15.33 0.68
CA TYR A 6 -4.51 -16.43 0.48
C TYR A 6 -4.07 -16.99 1.83
N THR A 7 -3.87 -18.29 1.92
CA THR A 7 -3.30 -18.93 3.13
C THR A 7 -1.77 -18.76 3.18
N ILE A 8 -1.16 -18.96 4.35
CA ILE A 8 0.32 -18.90 4.47
C ILE A 8 1.04 -19.90 3.55
N GLY A 9 0.45 -21.08 3.31
CA GLY A 9 1.01 -22.05 2.39
C GLY A 9 0.96 -21.57 0.94
N GLU A 10 -0.16 -20.98 0.53
CA GLU A 10 -0.32 -20.41 -0.81
C GLU A 10 0.62 -19.23 -1.04
N VAL A 11 0.74 -18.33 -0.06
CA VAL A 11 1.69 -17.21 -0.14
C VAL A 11 3.13 -17.71 -0.17
N GLY A 12 3.45 -18.72 0.64
CA GLY A 12 4.75 -19.37 0.62
C GLY A 12 5.11 -19.93 -0.75
N ASN A 13 4.17 -20.64 -1.39
CA ASN A 13 4.35 -21.16 -2.75
C ASN A 13 4.47 -20.04 -3.79
N LEU A 14 3.66 -18.99 -3.69
CA LEU A 14 3.68 -17.85 -4.62
C LEU A 14 4.99 -17.05 -4.56
N LEU A 15 5.58 -16.96 -3.37
CA LEU A 15 6.78 -16.17 -3.13
C LEU A 15 8.03 -17.04 -3.02
N ASP A 16 7.92 -18.36 -3.16
CA ASP A 16 9.01 -19.30 -2.90
C ASP A 16 9.69 -19.04 -1.54
N LEU A 17 8.86 -18.97 -0.50
CA LEU A 17 9.28 -18.71 0.88
C LEU A 17 8.70 -19.78 1.80
N LYS A 18 9.52 -20.24 2.75
CA LYS A 18 9.05 -21.17 3.79
C LYS A 18 8.09 -20.45 4.72
N ALA A 19 7.06 -21.16 5.19
CA ALA A 19 6.04 -20.59 6.06
C ALA A 19 6.63 -19.90 7.30
N HIS A 20 7.68 -20.45 7.93
CA HIS A 20 8.30 -19.81 9.10
C HIS A 20 8.96 -18.46 8.80
N VAL A 21 9.45 -18.23 7.57
CA VAL A 21 10.00 -16.95 7.14
C VAL A 21 8.88 -15.91 7.07
N LEU A 22 7.75 -16.27 6.47
CA LEU A 22 6.55 -15.41 6.47
C LEU A 22 6.08 -15.12 7.90
N ARG A 23 6.11 -16.12 8.78
CA ARG A 23 5.75 -15.91 10.19
C ARG A 23 6.67 -14.94 10.90
N TYR A 24 7.97 -15.00 10.63
CA TYR A 24 8.96 -14.09 11.17
C TYR A 24 8.82 -12.69 10.57
N TRP A 25 8.59 -12.57 9.26
CA TRP A 25 8.36 -11.27 8.64
C TRP A 25 7.11 -10.57 9.17
N GLU A 26 6.07 -11.29 9.56
CA GLU A 26 4.92 -10.67 10.24
C GLU A 26 5.28 -10.05 11.61
N THR A 27 6.30 -10.55 12.31
CA THR A 27 6.75 -9.94 13.57
C THR A 27 7.62 -8.72 13.31
N GLU A 28 8.41 -8.75 12.23
CA GLU A 28 9.33 -7.68 11.89
C GLU A 28 8.68 -6.53 11.09
N PHE A 29 7.68 -6.80 10.26
CA PHE A 29 7.08 -5.82 9.36
C PHE A 29 5.60 -5.60 9.72
N PRO A 30 5.28 -4.60 10.57
CA PRO A 30 3.91 -4.30 10.98
C PRO A 30 2.97 -3.98 9.81
N GLN A 31 3.52 -3.57 8.67
CA GLN A 31 2.77 -3.29 7.43
C GLN A 31 2.15 -4.56 6.83
N VAL A 32 2.70 -5.74 7.12
CA VAL A 32 2.13 -7.03 6.73
C VAL A 32 1.32 -7.55 7.91
N HIS A 33 0.06 -7.11 8.00
CA HIS A 33 -0.85 -7.58 9.03
C HIS A 33 -1.97 -8.41 8.40
N PRO A 34 -1.79 -9.74 8.24
CA PRO A 34 -2.87 -10.57 7.74
C PRO A 34 -4.09 -10.36 8.64
N LYS A 35 -5.24 -9.99 8.06
CA LYS A 35 -6.47 -9.75 8.83
C LYS A 35 -6.80 -11.02 9.60
N LYS A 36 -6.55 -11.01 10.92
CA LYS A 36 -6.93 -12.11 11.81
C LYS A 36 -8.45 -12.14 11.88
N LYS A 37 -9.09 -13.04 11.12
CA LYS A 37 -10.48 -13.41 11.40
C LYS A 37 -10.48 -14.52 12.46
N PHE A 38 -11.58 -14.62 13.20
CA PHE A 38 -11.85 -15.71 14.16
C PHE A 38 -11.41 -17.07 13.61
N GLY A 39 -10.48 -17.73 14.29
CA GLY A 39 -9.85 -18.98 13.86
C GLY A 39 -8.38 -18.79 13.49
N ARG A 40 -7.50 -19.65 14.00
CA ARG A 40 -6.03 -19.56 14.00
C ARG A 40 -5.32 -19.42 12.63
N ASN A 41 -6.03 -19.24 11.52
CA ASN A 41 -5.47 -19.29 10.18
C ASN A 41 -5.24 -17.88 9.60
N ARG A 42 -3.97 -17.58 9.30
CA ARG A 42 -3.53 -16.34 8.68
C ARG A 42 -4.04 -16.26 7.24
N ARG A 43 -4.68 -15.14 6.91
CA ARG A 43 -5.15 -14.84 5.55
C ARG A 43 -4.53 -13.54 5.06
N TYR A 44 -3.82 -13.62 3.95
CA TYR A 44 -3.16 -12.48 3.31
C TYR A 44 -4.05 -11.98 2.20
N SER A 45 -4.25 -10.67 2.16
CA SER A 45 -4.86 -9.96 1.04
C SER A 45 -3.89 -9.88 -0.14
N PRO A 46 -4.36 -9.57 -1.36
CA PRO A 46 -3.49 -9.22 -2.48
C PRO A 46 -2.49 -8.11 -2.13
N GLU A 47 -2.92 -7.12 -1.34
CA GLU A 47 -2.09 -6.00 -0.89
C GLU A 47 -0.96 -6.48 0.04
N ASP A 48 -1.25 -7.40 0.96
CA ASP A 48 -0.22 -8.02 1.81
C ASP A 48 0.84 -8.75 0.97
N ILE A 49 0.41 -9.43 -0.10
CA ILE A 49 1.32 -10.14 -1.01
C ILE A 49 2.23 -9.16 -1.76
N GLU A 50 1.72 -8.01 -2.18
CA GLU A 50 2.56 -6.99 -2.81
C GLU A 50 3.63 -6.44 -1.87
N ILE A 51 3.27 -6.21 -0.60
CA ILE A 51 4.24 -5.77 0.41
C ILE A 51 5.29 -6.86 0.64
N LEU A 52 4.86 -8.13 0.78
CA LEU A 52 5.78 -9.27 0.93
C LEU A 52 6.72 -9.43 -0.27
N LYS A 53 6.25 -9.20 -1.50
CA LYS A 53 7.11 -9.18 -2.70
C LYS A 53 8.19 -8.11 -2.61
N LYS A 54 7.83 -6.90 -2.18
CA LYS A 54 8.79 -5.81 -1.98
C LYS A 54 9.82 -6.16 -0.92
N ILE A 55 9.37 -6.71 0.22
CA ILE A 55 10.28 -7.16 1.29
C ILE A 55 11.24 -8.22 0.75
N LYS A 56 10.74 -9.23 0.03
CA LYS A 56 11.59 -10.26 -0.59
C LYS A 56 12.65 -9.64 -1.51
N TYR A 57 12.24 -8.71 -2.37
CA TYR A 57 13.17 -8.03 -3.28
C TYR A 57 14.24 -7.24 -2.53
N MET A 58 13.86 -6.49 -1.49
CA MET A 58 14.82 -5.73 -0.67
C MET A 58 15.85 -6.64 0.01
N LEU A 59 15.38 -7.74 0.61
CA LEU A 59 16.26 -8.62 1.38
C LEU A 59 17.14 -9.52 0.48
N HIS A 60 16.54 -10.14 -0.54
CA HIS A 60 17.24 -11.16 -1.36
C HIS A 60 17.94 -10.58 -2.58
N THR A 61 17.43 -9.49 -3.17
CA THR A 61 18.01 -8.93 -4.40
C THR A 61 18.86 -7.70 -4.11
N GLN A 62 18.44 -6.85 -3.17
CA GLN A 62 19.14 -5.61 -2.88
C GLN A 62 20.09 -5.71 -1.67
N GLY A 63 20.09 -6.83 -0.95
CA GLY A 63 20.99 -7.06 0.19
C GLY A 63 20.69 -6.20 1.42
N PHE A 64 19.45 -5.70 1.56
CA PHE A 64 19.07 -4.95 2.74
C PHE A 64 19.04 -5.86 3.97
N THR A 65 19.40 -5.29 5.13
CA THR A 65 19.08 -5.91 6.42
C THR A 65 17.59 -5.75 6.71
N ILE A 66 17.06 -6.53 7.67
CA ILE A 66 15.68 -6.40 8.14
C ILE A 66 15.37 -4.95 8.54
N ASP A 67 16.25 -4.32 9.32
CA ASP A 67 16.04 -2.96 9.79
C ASP A 67 16.15 -1.92 8.67
N GLY A 68 17.06 -2.13 7.71
CA GLY A 68 17.13 -1.30 6.51
C GLY A 68 15.84 -1.37 5.69
N ALA A 69 15.31 -2.58 5.48
CA ALA A 69 14.06 -2.79 4.75
C ALA A 69 12.86 -2.18 5.50
N LYS A 70 12.81 -2.29 6.84
CA LYS A 70 11.76 -1.63 7.66
C LYS A 70 11.77 -0.12 7.48
N LYS A 71 12.95 0.50 7.53
CA LYS A 71 13.11 1.95 7.38
C LYS A 71 12.64 2.38 5.98
N LYS A 72 13.12 1.69 4.94
CA LYS A 72 12.76 1.98 3.56
C LYS A 72 11.25 1.86 3.30
N LEU A 73 10.62 0.83 3.85
CA LEU A 73 9.18 0.61 3.70
C LEU A 73 8.34 1.71 4.36
N LYS A 74 8.80 2.25 5.50
CA LYS A 74 8.15 3.40 6.17
C LYS A 74 8.31 4.69 5.36
N GLU A 75 9.51 4.96 4.85
CA GLU A 75 9.77 6.12 4.00
C GLU A 75 8.89 6.11 2.74
N ASP A 76 8.76 4.96 2.09
CA ASP A 76 7.92 4.82 0.89
C ASP A 76 6.42 5.03 1.22
N GLN A 77 5.95 4.66 2.42
CA GLN A 77 4.59 4.96 2.87
C GLN A 77 4.38 6.46 3.08
N GLN A 78 5.30 7.13 3.76
CA GLN A 78 5.23 8.58 4.01
C GLN A 78 5.24 9.37 2.71
N HIS A 79 6.09 8.99 1.76
CA HIS A 79 6.14 9.65 0.45
C HIS A 79 4.82 9.46 -0.31
N LYS A 80 4.21 8.26 -0.25
CA LYS A 80 2.90 8.02 -0.86
C LYS A 80 1.79 8.87 -0.23
N GLU A 81 1.82 9.04 1.09
CA GLU A 81 0.89 9.92 1.81
C GLU A 81 1.07 11.38 1.40
N GLN A 82 2.30 11.88 1.33
CA GLN A 82 2.60 13.24 0.85
C GLN A 82 2.07 13.49 -0.57
N ILE A 83 2.39 12.60 -1.52
CA ILE A 83 1.90 12.72 -2.91
C ILE A 83 0.36 12.73 -2.94
N SER A 84 -0.30 11.92 -2.11
CA SER A 84 -1.76 11.88 -2.05
C SER A 84 -2.37 13.17 -1.49
N LEU A 85 -1.70 13.81 -0.53
CA LEU A 85 -2.09 15.09 0.03
C LEU A 85 -1.91 16.20 -1.00
N ASP A 86 -0.77 16.25 -1.67
CA ASP A 86 -0.46 17.25 -2.71
C ASP A 86 -1.47 17.19 -3.86
N PHE A 87 -1.84 15.98 -4.31
CA PHE A 87 -2.86 15.81 -5.32
C PHE A 87 -4.25 16.26 -4.85
N SER A 88 -4.58 16.04 -3.58
CA SER A 88 -5.84 16.51 -2.97
C SER A 88 -5.89 18.03 -2.87
N VAL A 89 -4.78 18.68 -2.50
CA VAL A 89 -4.63 20.14 -2.48
C VAL A 89 -4.80 20.71 -3.90
N ASN A 90 -4.07 20.18 -4.87
CA ASN A 90 -4.17 20.61 -6.27
C ASN A 90 -5.60 20.41 -6.82
N LYS A 91 -6.25 19.28 -6.52
CA LYS A 91 -7.65 19.06 -6.91
C LYS A 91 -8.61 20.09 -6.31
N LYS A 92 -8.41 20.53 -5.07
CA LYS A 92 -9.20 21.61 -4.46
C LYS A 92 -8.96 22.94 -5.14
N GLU A 93 -7.70 23.28 -5.42
CA GLU A 93 -7.33 24.52 -6.13
C GLU A 93 -7.93 24.56 -7.53
N VAL A 94 -7.77 23.48 -8.32
CA VAL A 94 -8.36 23.34 -9.65
C VAL A 94 -9.89 23.42 -9.59
N LYS A 95 -10.53 22.75 -8.61
CA LYS A 95 -11.98 22.83 -8.42
C LYS A 95 -12.43 24.26 -8.14
N ASN A 96 -11.72 24.98 -7.27
CA ASN A 96 -12.05 26.36 -6.93
C ASN A 96 -11.89 27.30 -8.12
N LYS A 97 -10.83 27.11 -8.91
CA LYS A 97 -10.60 27.87 -10.15
C LYS A 97 -11.73 27.65 -11.15
N ILE A 98 -12.08 26.40 -11.42
CA ILE A 98 -13.20 26.05 -12.31
C ILE A 98 -14.53 26.64 -11.79
N MET A 99 -14.79 26.57 -10.48
CA MET A 99 -16.00 27.16 -9.91
C MET A 99 -16.08 28.68 -10.08
N ASN A 100 -14.94 29.38 -9.98
CA ASN A 100 -14.90 30.82 -10.20
C ASN A 100 -15.10 31.17 -11.68
N GLU A 101 -14.42 30.48 -12.60
CA GLU A 101 -14.59 30.66 -14.04
C GLU A 101 -16.05 30.39 -14.48
N LEU A 102 -16.70 29.35 -13.94
CA LEU A 102 -18.11 29.06 -14.22
C LEU A 102 -19.06 30.14 -13.68
N LYS A 103 -18.73 30.78 -12.55
CA LYS A 103 -19.51 31.91 -12.04
C LYS A 103 -19.38 33.13 -12.95
N GLU A 104 -18.18 33.44 -13.41
CA GLU A 104 -17.94 34.54 -14.36
C GLU A 104 -18.72 34.33 -15.67
N VAL A 105 -18.66 33.13 -16.25
CA VAL A 105 -19.43 32.80 -17.46
C VAL A 105 -20.93 32.90 -17.22
N LYS A 106 -21.42 32.44 -16.05
CA LYS A 106 -22.83 32.57 -15.69
C LYS A 106 -23.25 34.05 -15.64
N GLU A 107 -22.46 34.91 -15.00
CA GLU A 107 -22.76 36.35 -14.93
C GLU A 107 -22.81 37.01 -16.31
N LEU A 108 -21.95 36.59 -17.24
CA LEU A 108 -21.97 37.08 -18.63
C LEU A 108 -23.21 36.64 -19.41
N LEU A 109 -23.75 35.46 -19.13
CA LEU A 109 -24.96 34.93 -19.78
C LEU A 109 -26.28 35.39 -19.13
N THR A 110 -26.20 36.10 -18.00
CA THR A 110 -27.38 36.63 -17.29
C THR A 110 -27.57 38.14 -17.49
N LYS A 111 -26.70 38.78 -18.29
CA LYS A 111 -26.88 40.13 -18.85
C LYS A 111 -27.42 40.05 -20.26
#